data_AF-A0A3Q3E6N5-F1
#
_entry.id   AF-A0A3Q3E6N5-F1
#
_cell.length_a   1.000
_cell.length_b   1.000
_cell.length_c   1.000
_cell.angle_alpha   90.00
_cell.angle_beta   90.00
_cell.angle_gamma   90.00
#
_symmetry.space_group_name_H-M   'P 1'
#
loop_
_entity.id
_entity.type
_entity.pdbx_description
1 polymer ?
#
loop_
_entity_poly.entity_id
_entity_poly.type
_entity_poly.pdbx_seq_one_letter_code
_entity_poly.pdbx_strand_id
1 'polypeptide(L)'
;MAENKHGQIKSLQHLLDVQCKSHSVLLILPSVSVSPSAEIVEGSSVTLTCSSDANPAANYTWFKEDEDSPTASGQIFTISNFSADHSGRYYCEAQNTRGRHNSTLHLLVVTGKAKREREREGERGEREGEREREREREKRRERREREQERERERERERERGERERERERERERERERETERERKRRERE
;
A
#
# COMPACT_ATOMS: atom_id res chain seq x y z
N MET A 1 44.33 -2.70 48.17
CA MET A 1 45.56 -3.45 48.53
C MET A 1 45.98 -2.98 49.91
N ALA A 2 46.38 -3.87 50.82
CA ALA A 2 46.82 -3.51 52.17
C ALA A 2 48.21 -4.08 52.43
N GLU A 3 49.09 -3.27 53.00
CA GLU A 3 50.51 -3.56 53.15
C GLU A 3 50.97 -3.19 54.56
N ASN A 4 51.62 -4.13 55.25
CA ASN A 4 52.17 -3.92 56.58
C ASN A 4 53.56 -4.56 56.69
N LYS A 5 54.27 -4.33 57.82
CA LYS A 5 55.68 -4.72 58.04
C LYS A 5 56.00 -6.22 57.95
N HIS A 6 55.00 -7.08 57.74
CA HIS A 6 55.17 -8.51 57.54
C HIS A 6 54.74 -9.01 56.15
N GLY A 7 54.37 -8.10 55.24
CA GLY A 7 54.11 -8.42 53.82
C GLY A 7 52.88 -7.73 53.21
N GLN A 8 52.77 -7.83 51.89
CA GLN A 8 51.60 -7.39 51.12
C GLN A 8 50.57 -8.51 51.04
N ILE A 9 49.30 -8.19 51.32
CA ILE A 9 48.18 -9.04 50.92
C ILE A 9 47.44 -8.32 49.79
N LYS A 10 47.47 -8.93 48.60
CA LYS A 10 46.69 -8.48 47.45
C LYS A 10 45.34 -9.20 47.46
N SER A 11 44.26 -8.44 47.57
CA SER A 11 42.91 -8.97 47.37
C SER A 11 42.72 -9.26 45.88
N LEU A 12 42.49 -10.52 45.53
CA LEU A 12 42.05 -10.91 44.18
C LEU A 12 40.55 -10.62 44.08
N GLN A 13 40.17 -9.60 43.31
CA GLN A 13 38.79 -9.46 42.86
C GLN A 13 38.50 -10.59 41.87
N HIS A 14 37.85 -11.67 42.34
CA HIS A 14 37.20 -12.61 41.44
C HIS A 14 35.90 -11.98 40.94
N LEU A 15 35.82 -11.72 39.63
CA LEU A 15 34.55 -11.44 38.97
C LEU A 15 33.80 -12.78 38.88
N LEU A 16 32.82 -12.99 39.76
CA LEU A 16 31.88 -14.10 39.62
C LEU A 16 30.96 -13.78 38.45
N ASP A 17 31.16 -14.46 37.31
CA ASP A 17 30.18 -14.47 36.23
C ASP A 17 28.97 -15.30 36.71
N VAL A 18 27.93 -14.61 37.18
CA VAL A 18 26.69 -15.22 37.66
C VAL A 18 25.95 -15.81 36.46
N GLN A 19 26.18 -17.09 36.19
CA GLN A 19 25.46 -17.82 35.15
C GLN A 19 24.16 -18.41 35.70
N CYS A 20 23.13 -17.60 35.82
CA CYS A 20 21.77 -18.06 36.15
C CYS A 20 21.22 -18.88 34.96
N LYS A 21 20.99 -20.17 35.16
CA LYS A 21 20.57 -21.15 34.13
C LYS A 21 19.08 -21.10 33.71
N SER A 22 18.36 -20.02 33.96
CA SER A 22 16.92 -20.00 33.69
C SER A 22 16.46 -18.61 33.22
N HIS A 23 16.26 -18.47 31.89
CA HIS A 23 15.65 -17.33 31.17
C HIS A 23 16.58 -16.19 30.69
N SER A 24 17.35 -16.46 29.62
CA SER A 24 17.53 -15.60 28.40
C SER A 24 18.77 -16.04 27.62
N VAL A 25 18.61 -17.04 26.75
CA VAL A 25 19.64 -17.37 25.75
C VAL A 25 19.56 -16.30 24.67
N LEU A 26 20.43 -15.30 24.76
CA LEU A 26 20.52 -14.21 23.79
C LEU A 26 21.01 -14.76 22.44
N LEU A 27 20.10 -14.70 21.48
CA LEU A 27 20.18 -15.27 20.15
C LEU A 27 21.30 -14.58 19.36
N ILE A 28 22.24 -15.37 18.84
CA ILE A 28 23.20 -14.91 17.81
C ILE A 28 22.47 -14.83 16.47
N LEU A 29 21.20 -14.42 16.42
CA LEU A 29 20.48 -14.29 15.16
C LEU A 29 20.71 -12.86 14.65
N PRO A 30 21.55 -12.64 13.63
CA PRO A 30 21.69 -11.33 13.03
C PRO A 30 20.42 -10.95 12.28
N SER A 31 20.11 -9.67 12.30
CA SER A 31 19.13 -9.02 11.44
C SER A 31 19.88 -8.02 10.57
N VAL A 32 19.45 -7.87 9.32
CA VAL A 32 20.08 -6.92 8.40
C VAL A 32 19.08 -5.89 7.92
N SER A 33 19.50 -4.62 7.93
CA SER A 33 18.76 -3.50 7.38
C SER A 33 19.59 -2.75 6.34
N VAL A 34 18.89 -2.07 5.42
CA VAL A 34 19.48 -1.29 4.32
C VAL A 34 18.95 0.14 4.37
N SER A 35 19.84 1.12 4.19
CA SER A 35 19.51 2.54 4.12
C SER A 35 20.23 3.21 2.95
N PRO A 36 19.52 3.85 2.00
CA PRO A 36 18.07 3.96 1.94
C PRO A 36 17.41 2.60 1.62
N SER A 37 16.25 2.32 2.22
CA SER A 37 15.48 1.08 1.98
C SER A 37 14.60 1.15 0.71
N ALA A 38 14.57 2.31 0.05
CA ALA A 38 13.82 2.56 -1.17
C ALA A 38 14.62 2.14 -2.42
N GLU A 39 14.13 2.51 -3.61
CA GLU A 39 14.84 2.31 -4.87
C GLU A 39 16.23 2.95 -4.83
N ILE A 40 17.27 2.12 -4.91
CA ILE A 40 18.66 2.55 -4.96
C ILE A 40 18.96 3.00 -6.38
N VAL A 41 19.09 4.31 -6.57
CA VAL A 41 19.46 4.86 -7.88
C VAL A 41 20.95 4.69 -8.12
N GLU A 42 21.32 4.36 -9.35
CA GLU A 42 22.71 4.30 -9.80
C GLU A 42 23.50 5.56 -9.40
N GLY A 43 24.71 5.39 -8.87
CA GLY A 43 25.55 6.46 -8.34
C GLY A 43 25.26 6.86 -6.88
N SER A 44 24.20 6.33 -6.26
CA SER A 44 23.88 6.60 -4.85
C SER A 44 24.80 5.86 -3.90
N SER A 45 24.79 6.23 -2.62
CA SER A 45 25.49 5.48 -1.56
C SER A 45 24.47 4.71 -0.72
N VAL A 46 24.80 3.46 -0.40
CA VAL A 46 23.94 2.54 0.35
C VAL A 46 24.69 2.07 1.59
N THR A 47 24.00 2.05 2.72
CA THR A 47 24.53 1.57 4.00
C THR A 47 23.76 0.34 4.44
N LEU A 48 24.49 -0.74 4.68
CA LEU A 48 24.00 -1.98 5.24
C LEU A 48 24.38 -2.06 6.71
N THR A 49 23.42 -2.43 7.55
CA THR A 49 23.63 -2.54 9.00
C THR A 49 23.21 -3.93 9.47
N CYS A 50 24.10 -4.59 10.19
CA CYS A 50 23.86 -5.91 10.76
C CYS A 50 23.74 -5.82 12.28
N SER A 51 22.61 -6.22 12.86
CA SER A 51 22.36 -6.12 14.30
C SER A 51 22.03 -7.47 14.90
N SER A 52 22.68 -7.84 16.00
CA SER A 52 22.37 -9.03 16.79
C SER A 52 22.50 -8.71 18.27
N ASP A 53 21.58 -9.25 19.08
CA ASP A 53 21.62 -9.16 20.54
C ASP A 53 22.58 -10.20 21.15
N ALA A 54 23.60 -10.64 20.42
CA ALA A 54 24.51 -11.71 20.83
C ALA A 54 25.25 -11.39 22.15
N ASN A 55 25.23 -12.35 23.09
CA ASN A 55 25.98 -12.29 24.33
C ASN A 55 26.73 -13.62 24.57
N PRO A 56 28.08 -13.66 24.54
CA PRO A 56 29.01 -12.54 24.38
C PRO A 56 28.90 -11.82 23.03
N ALA A 57 29.36 -10.57 22.97
CA ALA A 57 29.29 -9.73 21.77
C ALA A 57 29.85 -10.45 20.53
N ALA A 58 29.12 -10.35 19.42
CA ALA A 58 29.52 -10.94 18.16
C ALA A 58 30.40 -10.00 17.33
N ASN A 59 31.32 -10.60 16.58
CA ASN A 59 32.03 -9.96 15.48
C ASN A 59 31.22 -10.12 14.20
N TYR A 60 31.21 -9.07 13.38
CA TYR A 60 30.43 -9.03 12.15
C TYR A 60 31.33 -9.00 10.92
N THR A 61 30.98 -9.80 9.92
CA THR A 61 31.67 -9.86 8.63
C THR A 61 30.66 -9.91 7.50
N TRP A 62 30.88 -9.11 6.47
CA TRP A 62 30.01 -9.02 5.30
C TRP A 62 30.58 -9.79 4.13
N PHE A 63 29.69 -10.46 3.42
CA PHE A 63 30.00 -11.24 2.23
C PHE A 63 28.98 -10.94 1.13
N LYS A 64 29.44 -11.06 -0.10
CA LYS A 64 28.62 -11.14 -1.30
C LYS A 64 28.59 -12.60 -1.74
N GLU A 65 27.42 -13.16 -2.04
CA GLU A 65 27.26 -14.60 -2.31
C GLU A 65 28.14 -15.11 -3.47
N ASP A 66 28.49 -14.23 -4.41
CA ASP A 66 29.33 -14.54 -5.57
C ASP A 66 30.83 -14.28 -5.36
N GLU A 67 31.26 -13.89 -4.16
CA GLU A 67 32.66 -13.60 -3.83
C GLU A 67 33.17 -14.49 -2.69
N ASP A 68 34.32 -15.12 -2.89
CA ASP A 68 34.96 -15.99 -1.89
C ASP A 68 35.58 -15.19 -0.72
N SER A 69 35.80 -13.89 -0.89
CA SER A 69 36.44 -13.02 0.10
C SER A 69 35.42 -12.16 0.84
N PRO A 70 35.65 -11.85 2.14
CA PRO A 70 34.86 -10.86 2.86
C PRO A 70 34.86 -9.51 2.15
N THR A 71 33.69 -8.96 1.89
CA THR A 71 33.53 -7.65 1.26
C THR A 71 33.82 -6.52 2.26
N ALA A 72 33.45 -6.71 3.54
CA ALA A 72 33.71 -5.76 4.60
C ALA A 72 33.72 -6.43 6.00
N SER A 73 34.26 -5.72 6.99
CA SER A 73 34.25 -6.14 8.39
C SER A 73 33.60 -5.05 9.25
N GLY A 74 32.88 -5.48 10.29
CA GLY A 74 32.15 -4.59 11.19
C GLY A 74 30.64 -4.59 10.96
N GLN A 75 29.94 -3.94 11.88
CA GLN A 75 28.47 -3.89 11.91
C GLN A 75 27.86 -3.09 10.76
N ILE A 76 28.58 -2.09 10.24
CA ILE A 76 28.13 -1.18 9.19
C ILE A 76 29.00 -1.37 7.96
N PHE A 77 28.39 -1.56 6.80
CA PHE A 77 29.05 -1.62 5.50
C PHE A 77 28.44 -0.61 4.54
N THR A 78 29.25 0.32 4.03
CA THR A 78 28.81 1.36 3.10
C THR A 78 29.38 1.10 1.70
N ILE A 79 28.49 1.05 0.71
CA ILE A 79 28.83 0.97 -0.71
C ILE A 79 28.59 2.36 -1.31
N SER A 80 29.65 3.00 -1.76
CA SER A 80 29.58 4.29 -2.46
C SER A 80 29.47 4.07 -3.96
N ASN A 81 28.78 4.97 -4.68
CA ASN A 81 28.62 4.91 -6.13
C ASN A 81 28.05 3.55 -6.59
N PHE A 82 26.88 3.21 -6.07
CA PHE A 82 26.20 1.95 -6.32
C PHE A 82 25.87 1.77 -7.82
N SER A 83 26.19 0.62 -8.39
CA SER A 83 26.03 0.31 -9.82
C SER A 83 25.42 -1.07 -10.02
N ALA A 84 25.18 -1.47 -11.28
CA ALA A 84 24.67 -2.80 -11.61
C ALA A 84 25.57 -3.93 -11.06
N ASP A 85 26.89 -3.73 -11.04
CA ASP A 85 27.86 -4.73 -10.56
C ASP A 85 27.76 -4.97 -9.04
N HIS A 86 27.22 -3.99 -8.31
CA HIS A 86 26.96 -4.09 -6.88
C HIS A 86 25.61 -4.74 -6.56
N SER A 87 24.78 -5.01 -7.57
CA SER A 87 23.54 -5.75 -7.35
C SER A 87 23.85 -7.21 -7.07
N GLY A 88 23.06 -7.84 -6.19
CA GLY A 88 23.29 -9.21 -5.78
C GLY A 88 22.88 -9.49 -4.34
N ARG A 89 23.13 -10.72 -3.90
CA ARG A 89 22.79 -11.19 -2.56
C ARG A 89 23.98 -10.98 -1.63
N TYR A 90 23.75 -10.27 -0.54
CA TYR A 90 24.72 -10.04 0.51
C TYR A 90 24.29 -10.76 1.78
N TYR A 91 25.23 -11.19 2.58
CA TYR A 91 24.94 -11.70 3.91
C TYR A 91 25.93 -11.19 4.94
N CYS A 92 25.40 -10.91 6.13
CA CYS A 92 26.21 -10.64 7.29
C CYS A 92 26.36 -11.92 8.09
N GLU A 93 27.59 -12.27 8.45
CA GLU A 93 27.92 -13.32 9.40
C GLU A 93 28.22 -12.68 10.76
N ALA A 94 27.47 -13.07 11.79
CA ALA A 94 27.72 -12.72 13.18
C ALA A 94 28.32 -13.94 13.91
N GLN A 95 29.51 -13.78 14.46
CA GLN A 95 30.24 -14.84 15.14
C GLN A 95 30.67 -14.42 16.55
N ASN A 96 30.40 -15.28 17.54
CA ASN A 96 30.95 -15.17 18.88
C ASN A 96 31.53 -16.52 19.35
N THR A 97 31.96 -16.61 20.61
CA THR A 97 32.49 -17.87 21.18
C THR A 97 31.45 -18.97 21.33
N ARG A 98 30.15 -18.66 21.21
CA ARG A 98 29.04 -19.60 21.34
C ARG A 98 28.57 -20.15 20.00
N GLY A 99 28.87 -19.48 18.89
CA GLY A 99 28.48 -19.94 17.57
C GLY A 99 28.57 -18.87 16.49
N ARG A 100 27.99 -19.20 15.34
CA ARG A 100 28.01 -18.38 14.12
C ARG A 100 26.68 -18.52 13.41
N HIS A 101 26.13 -17.39 12.99
CA HIS A 101 24.91 -17.33 12.19
C HIS A 101 25.00 -16.22 11.16
N ASN A 102 24.18 -16.32 10.13
CA ASN A 102 24.12 -15.34 9.07
C ASN A 102 22.70 -14.84 8.81
N SER A 103 22.60 -13.68 8.17
CA SER A 103 21.36 -13.12 7.64
C SER A 103 21.61 -12.53 6.27
N THR A 104 20.75 -12.86 5.32
CA THR A 104 20.85 -12.49 3.90
C THR A 104 19.99 -11.29 3.56
N LEU A 105 20.40 -10.50 2.58
CA LEU A 105 19.65 -9.42 1.95
C LEU A 105 19.90 -9.43 0.44
N HIS A 106 19.01 -8.80 -0.34
CA HIS A 106 19.17 -8.68 -1.79
C HIS A 106 19.17 -7.20 -2.19
N LEU A 107 20.23 -6.75 -2.87
CA LEU A 107 20.34 -5.40 -3.41
C LEU A 107 20.10 -5.38 -4.91
N LEU A 108 19.30 -4.42 -5.35
CA LEU A 108 18.97 -4.18 -6.75
C LEU A 108 19.12 -2.69 -7.05
N VAL A 109 19.88 -2.38 -8.12
CA VAL A 109 19.96 -1.01 -8.63
C VAL A 109 18.77 -0.69 -9.53
N VAL A 110 18.25 0.53 -9.41
CA VAL A 110 17.32 1.11 -10.36
C VAL A 110 18.08 2.13 -11.22
N THR A 111 18.08 1.93 -12.53
CA THR A 111 18.69 2.92 -13.44
C THR A 111 17.86 4.19 -13.45
N GLY A 112 18.52 5.35 -13.57
CA GLY A 112 17.81 6.63 -13.68
C GLY A 112 16.83 6.69 -14.86
N LYS A 113 17.07 5.89 -15.91
CA LYS A 113 16.15 5.73 -17.04
C LYS A 113 14.87 5.00 -16.63
N ALA A 114 15.00 3.83 -15.97
CA ALA A 114 13.87 3.03 -15.53
C ALA A 114 12.97 3.77 -14.53
N LYS A 115 13.56 4.55 -13.61
CA LYS A 115 12.80 5.38 -12.67
C LYS A 115 11.91 6.40 -13.39
N ARG A 116 12.50 7.16 -14.33
CA ARG A 116 11.77 8.17 -15.12
C ARG A 116 10.69 7.57 -16.00
N GLU A 117 10.93 6.38 -16.54
CA GLU A 117 9.95 5.65 -17.34
C GLU A 117 8.75 5.25 -16.49
N ARG A 118 8.98 4.65 -15.32
CA ARG A 118 7.90 4.30 -14.36
C ARG A 118 7.12 5.52 -13.88
N GLU A 119 7.81 6.64 -13.60
CA GLU A 119 7.14 7.90 -13.24
C GLU A 119 6.24 8.39 -14.38
N ARG A 120 6.71 8.37 -15.63
CA ARG A 120 5.91 8.74 -16.82
C ARG A 120 4.74 7.79 -17.04
N GLU A 121 4.93 6.49 -16.86
CA GLU A 121 3.87 5.50 -16.94
C GLU A 121 2.83 5.71 -15.84
N GLY A 122 3.26 6.06 -14.62
CA GLY A 122 2.39 6.45 -13.52
C GLY A 122 1.53 7.66 -13.87
N GLU A 123 2.15 8.77 -14.29
CA GLU A 123 1.42 9.97 -14.72
C GLU A 123 0.47 9.69 -15.89
N ARG A 124 0.88 8.84 -16.84
CA ARG A 124 0.04 8.44 -17.96
C ARG A 124 -1.17 7.64 -17.47
N GLY A 125 -0.97 6.68 -16.58
CA GLY A 125 -2.02 5.88 -15.98
C GLY A 125 -3.03 6.72 -15.20
N GLU A 126 -2.57 7.72 -14.44
CA GLU A 126 -3.44 8.66 -13.75
C GLU A 126 -4.32 9.47 -14.72
N ARG A 127 -3.72 10.01 -15.79
CA ARG A 127 -4.45 10.76 -16.82
C ARG A 127 -5.46 9.89 -17.57
N GLU A 128 -5.10 8.65 -17.89
CA GLU A 128 -6.01 7.70 -18.53
C GLU A 128 -7.17 7.34 -17.59
N GLY A 129 -6.90 7.11 -16.30
CA GLY A 129 -7.93 6.85 -15.29
C GLY A 129 -8.87 8.03 -15.06
N GLU A 130 -8.38 9.27 -15.09
CA GLU A 130 -9.23 10.46 -15.01
C GLU A 130 -10.17 10.58 -16.21
N ARG A 131 -9.64 10.38 -17.43
CA ARG A 131 -10.44 10.38 -18.67
C ARG A 131 -11.52 9.31 -18.66
N GLU A 132 -11.23 8.12 -18.14
CA GLU A 132 -12.21 7.04 -18.01
C GLU A 132 -13.33 7.42 -17.02
N ARG A 133 -12.96 7.97 -15.86
CA ARG A 133 -13.94 8.45 -14.86
C ARG A 133 -14.83 9.56 -15.43
N GLU A 134 -14.27 10.46 -16.23
CA GLU A 134 -15.05 11.51 -16.90
C GLU A 134 -16.05 10.92 -17.90
N ARG A 135 -15.60 9.98 -18.76
CA ARG A 135 -16.47 9.25 -19.69
C ARG A 135 -17.60 8.51 -18.98
N GLU A 136 -17.32 7.89 -17.84
CA GLU A 136 -18.37 7.23 -17.04
C GLU A 136 -19.36 8.23 -16.44
N ARG A 137 -18.89 9.39 -15.96
CA ARG A 137 -19.75 10.46 -15.44
C ARG A 137 -20.67 11.00 -16.54
N GLU A 138 -20.14 11.21 -17.73
CA GLU A 138 -20.90 11.65 -18.90
C GLU A 138 -21.97 10.61 -19.30
N LYS A 139 -21.61 9.33 -19.42
CA LYS A 139 -22.57 8.23 -19.67
C LYS A 139 -23.67 8.17 -18.62
N ARG A 140 -23.33 8.36 -17.33
CA ARG A 140 -24.32 8.42 -16.24
C ARG A 140 -25.26 9.61 -16.38
N ARG A 141 -24.74 10.77 -16.79
CA ARG A 141 -25.53 11.97 -17.04
C ARG A 141 -26.49 11.77 -18.21
N GLU A 142 -26.00 11.28 -19.35
CA GLU A 142 -26.84 10.97 -20.52
C GLU A 142 -27.94 9.97 -20.18
N ARG A 143 -27.62 8.92 -19.40
CA ARG A 143 -28.63 7.93 -18.96
C ARG A 143 -29.72 8.59 -18.11
N ARG A 144 -29.36 9.48 -17.19
CA ARG A 144 -30.33 10.22 -16.37
C ARG A 144 -31.19 11.15 -17.21
N GLU A 145 -30.61 11.83 -18.19
CA GLU A 145 -31.35 12.73 -19.09
C GLU A 145 -32.37 11.94 -19.94
N ARG A 146 -31.96 10.78 -20.50
CA ARG A 146 -32.88 9.89 -21.23
C ARG A 146 -33.99 9.33 -20.35
N GLU A 147 -33.70 9.02 -19.09
CA GLU A 147 -34.69 8.52 -18.14
C GLU A 147 -35.70 9.61 -17.76
N GLN A 148 -35.23 10.84 -17.52
CA GLN A 148 -36.10 12.00 -17.28
C GLN A 148 -36.98 12.32 -18.49
N GLU A 149 -36.45 12.23 -19.70
CA GLU A 149 -37.25 12.46 -20.92
C GLU A 149 -38.37 11.42 -21.07
N ARG A 150 -38.06 10.14 -20.83
CA ARG A 150 -39.07 9.06 -20.83
C ARG A 150 -40.14 9.26 -19.78
N GLU A 151 -39.76 9.75 -18.60
CA GLU A 151 -40.73 10.04 -17.53
C GLU A 151 -41.65 11.20 -17.91
N ARG A 152 -41.09 12.28 -18.47
CA ARG A 152 -41.88 13.42 -18.98
C ARG A 152 -42.83 13.01 -20.09
N GLU A 153 -42.42 12.12 -20.99
CA GLU A 153 -43.29 11.61 -22.04
C GLU A 153 -44.46 10.81 -21.47
N ARG A 154 -44.19 9.90 -20.52
CA ARG A 154 -45.23 9.14 -19.81
C ARG A 154 -46.22 10.03 -19.08
N GLU A 155 -45.74 11.10 -18.45
CA GLU A 155 -46.60 12.09 -17.78
C GLU A 155 -47.49 12.82 -18.78
N ARG A 156 -46.95 13.27 -19.91
CA ARG A 156 -47.74 13.90 -21.00
C ARG A 156 -48.81 12.96 -21.57
N GLU A 157 -48.49 11.68 -21.72
CA GLU A 157 -49.45 10.67 -22.16
C GLU A 157 -50.57 10.47 -21.13
N ARG A 158 -50.24 10.41 -19.83
CA ARG A 158 -51.23 10.34 -18.75
C ARG A 158 -52.15 11.55 -18.75
N GLU A 159 -51.61 12.76 -18.81
CA GLU A 159 -52.40 13.98 -18.88
C GLU A 159 -53.31 14.01 -20.13
N ARG A 160 -52.81 13.58 -21.30
CA ARG A 160 -53.63 13.46 -22.51
C ARG A 160 -54.78 12.48 -22.30
N GLY A 161 -54.50 11.32 -21.74
CA GLY A 161 -55.51 10.30 -21.44
C GLY A 161 -56.57 10.80 -20.44
N GLU A 162 -56.16 11.56 -19.42
CA GLU A 162 -57.10 12.18 -18.47
C GLU A 162 -58.01 13.22 -19.14
N ARG A 163 -57.44 14.12 -19.95
CA ARG A 163 -58.21 15.12 -20.72
C ARG A 163 -59.18 14.47 -21.70
N GLU A 164 -58.80 13.36 -22.34
CA GLU A 164 -59.68 12.64 -23.25
C GLU A 164 -60.85 11.98 -22.50
N ARG A 165 -60.59 11.33 -21.36
CA ARG A 165 -61.63 10.77 -20.49
C ARG A 165 -62.59 11.85 -19.97
N GLU A 166 -62.09 13.03 -19.62
CA GLU A 166 -62.93 14.15 -19.20
C GLU A 166 -63.84 14.63 -20.33
N ARG A 167 -63.30 14.80 -21.55
CA ARG A 167 -64.10 15.14 -22.74
C ARG A 167 -65.17 14.10 -23.06
N GLU A 168 -64.85 12.82 -22.90
CA GLU A 168 -65.82 11.74 -23.10
C GLU A 168 -66.96 11.80 -22.07
N ARG A 169 -66.63 12.03 -20.80
CA ARG A 169 -67.62 12.24 -19.73
C ARG A 169 -68.50 13.47 -19.98
N GLU A 170 -67.94 14.56 -20.49
CA GLU A 170 -68.73 15.75 -20.87
C GLU A 170 -69.70 15.46 -22.02
N ARG A 171 -69.24 14.76 -23.05
CA ARG A 171 -70.10 14.33 -24.17
C ARG A 171 -71.23 13.41 -23.71
N GLU A 172 -70.95 12.50 -22.80
CA GLU A 172 -71.96 11.61 -22.21
C GLU A 172 -73.01 12.40 -21.43
N ARG A 173 -72.58 13.33 -20.58
CA ARG A 173 -73.49 14.25 -19.85
C ARG A 173 -74.34 15.11 -20.79
N GLU A 174 -73.79 15.55 -21.90
CA GLU A 174 -74.54 16.33 -22.90
C GLU A 174 -75.60 15.48 -23.59
N ARG A 175 -75.27 14.24 -23.98
CA ARG A 175 -76.23 13.27 -24.51
C ARG A 175 -77.35 12.98 -23.52
N GLU A 176 -77.03 12.74 -22.25
CA GLU A 176 -78.04 12.51 -21.21
C GLU A 176 -78.99 13.71 -21.07
N ARG A 177 -78.45 14.94 -21.06
CA ARG A 177 -79.27 16.18 -21.02
C ARG A 177 -80.17 16.32 -22.24
N GLU A 178 -79.70 15.99 -23.43
CA GLU A 178 -80.50 16.01 -24.65
C GLU A 178 -81.62 14.98 -24.60
N THR A 179 -81.30 13.76 -24.17
CA THR A 179 -82.28 12.67 -24.00
C THR A 179 -83.37 13.05 -22.98
N GLU A 180 -82.99 13.69 -21.88
CA GLU A 180 -83.94 14.19 -20.88
C GLU A 180 -84.83 15.31 -21.42
N ARG A 181 -84.27 16.24 -22.22
CA ARG A 181 -85.04 17.31 -22.89
C ARG A 181 -86.07 16.72 -23.86
N GLU A 182 -85.70 15.73 -24.65
CA GLU A 182 -86.63 15.04 -25.54
C GLU A 182 -87.74 14.33 -24.75
N ARG A 183 -87.41 13.65 -23.65
CA ARG A 183 -88.41 12.98 -22.80
C ARG A 183 -89.42 13.98 -22.24
N LYS A 184 -88.95 15.10 -21.70
CA LYS A 184 -89.82 16.18 -21.19
C LYS A 184 -90.68 16.82 -22.28
N ARG A 185 -90.22 16.86 -23.53
CA ARG A 185 -91.01 17.35 -24.66
C ARG A 185 -92.15 16.38 -25.00
N ARG A 186 -91.88 15.07 -25.06
CA ARG A 186 -92.89 14.04 -25.32
C ARG A 186 -93.96 13.96 -24.22
N GLU A 187 -93.61 14.26 -22.97
CA GLU A 187 -94.57 14.30 -21.85
C GLU A 187 -95.51 15.53 -21.90
N ARG A 188 -95.27 16.52 -22.78
CA ARG A 188 -96.06 17.76 -22.91
C ARG A 188 -96.95 17.82 -24.16
N GLU A 189 -96.84 16.84 -25.05
CA GLU A 189 -97.69 16.66 -26.24
C GLU A 189 -98.82 15.66 -25.93
#